data_AF-A0A449AID1-F1
#
_entry.id   AF-A0A449AID1-F1
#
_cell.length_a   1.000
_cell.length_b   1.000
_cell.length_c   1.000
_cell.angle_alpha   90.00
_cell.angle_beta   90.00
_cell.angle_gamma   90.00
#
_symmetry.space_group_name_H-M   'P 1'
#
loop_
_entity.id
_entity.type
_entity.pdbx_description
1 polymer ?
#
loop_
_entity_poly.entity_id
_entity_poly.type
_entity_poly.pdbx_seq_one_letter_code
_entity_poly.pdbx_strand_id
1 'polypeptide(L)'
;MKKVADVEKLKLLAEEYIRVSKDLKELKKEMNNLVADTDIEINEHLSEGGMVMYHKPPSKNKIDKSLLNELLFNIILNFNKDPEQAKIPSNLEIESQIKEKCQVIKEFKWKLTIKSK
;
A
#
# COMPACT_ATOMS: atom_id res chain seq x y z
N MET A 1 23.81 7.58 -35.97
CA MET A 1 23.40 6.20 -36.34
C MET A 1 22.39 5.70 -35.33
N LYS A 2 21.23 5.16 -35.77
CA LYS A 2 20.28 4.50 -34.87
C LYS A 2 20.88 3.17 -34.42
N LYS A 3 20.92 2.94 -33.11
CA LYS A 3 21.38 1.68 -32.53
C LYS A 3 20.31 0.61 -32.79
N VAL A 4 20.66 -0.45 -33.50
CA VAL A 4 19.76 -1.60 -33.73
C VAL A 4 19.89 -2.53 -32.54
N ALA A 5 18.76 -2.94 -31.96
CA ALA A 5 18.74 -3.86 -30.84
C ALA A 5 19.05 -5.29 -31.30
N ASP A 6 19.89 -5.99 -30.53
CA ASP A 6 20.13 -7.43 -30.72
C ASP A 6 18.97 -8.22 -30.12
N VAL A 7 18.06 -8.64 -30.99
CA VAL A 7 16.81 -9.33 -30.62
C VAL A 7 17.09 -10.70 -30.02
N GLU A 8 18.13 -11.40 -30.49
CA GLU A 8 18.42 -12.75 -30.01
C GLU A 8 18.98 -12.71 -28.60
N LYS A 9 19.90 -11.77 -28.33
CA LYS A 9 20.38 -11.52 -26.97
C LYS A 9 19.24 -11.09 -26.04
N LEU A 10 18.28 -10.30 -26.52
CA LEU A 10 17.12 -9.89 -25.72
C LEU A 10 16.23 -11.08 -25.33
N LYS A 11 16.00 -12.04 -26.24
CA LYS A 11 15.21 -13.24 -25.95
C LYS A 11 15.86 -14.09 -24.86
N LEU A 12 17.16 -14.36 -24.98
CA LEU A 12 17.90 -15.11 -23.98
C LEU A 12 17.83 -14.45 -22.60
N LEU A 13 17.95 -13.12 -22.55
CA LEU A 13 17.79 -12.36 -21.30
C LEU A 13 16.37 -12.42 -20.75
N ALA A 14 15.35 -12.44 -21.61
CA ALA A 14 13.95 -12.53 -21.19
C ALA A 14 13.63 -13.92 -20.61
N GLU A 15 14.15 -15.00 -21.19
CA GLU A 15 14.01 -16.35 -20.67
C GLU A 15 14.68 -16.49 -19.30
N GLU A 16 15.91 -15.97 -19.16
CA GLU A 16 16.63 -15.94 -17.89
C GLU A 16 15.87 -15.14 -16.83
N TYR A 17 15.34 -13.98 -17.21
CA TYR A 17 14.53 -13.15 -16.32
C TYR A 17 13.28 -13.90 -15.82
N ILE A 18 12.59 -14.62 -16.69
CA ILE A 18 11.42 -15.42 -16.30
C ILE A 18 11.80 -16.51 -15.31
N ARG A 19 12.91 -17.22 -15.56
CA ARG A 19 13.42 -18.26 -14.66
C ARG A 19 13.75 -17.69 -13.28
N VAL A 20 14.64 -16.69 -13.24
CA VAL A 20 15.05 -16.05 -11.97
C VAL A 20 13.88 -15.41 -11.24
N SER A 21 12.90 -14.86 -11.97
CA SER A 21 11.68 -14.31 -11.35
C SER A 21 10.84 -15.36 -10.65
N LYS A 22 10.86 -16.62 -11.11
CA LYS A 22 10.20 -17.72 -10.43
C LYS A 22 10.94 -18.07 -9.14
N ASP A 23 12.26 -18.24 -9.22
CA ASP A 23 13.11 -18.58 -8.08
C ASP A 23 13.03 -17.50 -6.99
N LEU A 24 13.00 -16.22 -7.39
CA LEU A 24 12.85 -15.08 -6.48
C LEU A 24 11.49 -15.08 -5.77
N LYS A 25 10.42 -15.52 -6.45
CA LYS A 25 9.09 -15.66 -5.81
C LYS A 25 9.09 -16.79 -4.79
N GLU A 26 9.72 -17.92 -5.11
CA GLU A 26 9.84 -19.07 -4.21
C GLU A 26 10.66 -18.70 -2.97
N LEU A 27 11.83 -18.08 -3.16
CA LEU A 27 12.67 -17.59 -2.05
C LEU A 27 11.91 -16.60 -1.17
N LYS A 28 11.19 -15.65 -1.77
CA LYS A 28 10.37 -14.69 -1.01
C LYS A 28 9.26 -15.40 -0.22
N LYS A 29 8.68 -16.48 -0.75
CA LYS A 29 7.66 -17.26 -0.03
C LYS A 29 8.28 -17.97 1.17
N GLU A 30 9.42 -18.61 1.00
CA GLU A 30 10.15 -19.27 2.10
C GLU A 30 10.52 -18.29 3.21
N MET A 31 11.06 -17.12 2.85
CA MET A 31 11.37 -16.07 3.82
C MET A 31 10.14 -15.60 4.60
N ASN A 32 9.00 -15.41 3.93
CA ASN A 32 7.77 -15.01 4.62
C ASN A 32 7.24 -16.13 5.53
N ASN A 33 7.38 -17.39 5.13
CA ASN A 33 6.98 -18.52 5.96
C ASN A 33 7.84 -18.64 7.23
N LEU A 34 9.13 -18.28 7.17
CA LEU A 34 10.03 -18.32 8.33
C LEU A 34 9.64 -17.31 9.42
N VAL A 35 9.14 -16.15 9.03
CA VAL A 35 8.71 -15.08 9.96
C VAL A 35 7.20 -15.09 10.19
N ALA A 36 6.46 -15.97 9.53
CA ALA A 36 5.02 -16.11 9.71
C ALA A 36 4.72 -16.45 11.18
N ASP A 37 3.66 -15.84 11.71
CA ASP A 37 3.17 -16.06 13.08
C ASP A 37 4.19 -15.72 14.18
N THR A 38 5.26 -14.99 13.85
CA THR A 38 6.21 -14.44 14.82
C THR A 38 5.92 -12.97 15.09
N ASP A 39 6.02 -12.57 16.37
CA ASP A 39 5.92 -11.18 16.81
C ASP A 39 7.30 -10.59 17.16
N ILE A 40 8.34 -10.99 16.43
CA ILE A 40 9.72 -10.57 16.67
C ILE A 40 10.12 -9.52 15.63
N GLU A 41 10.61 -8.37 16.08
CA GLU A 41 11.22 -7.40 15.16
C GLU A 41 12.61 -7.88 14.72
N ILE A 42 12.85 -7.84 13.40
CA ILE A 42 14.14 -8.17 12.79
C ILE A 42 14.67 -6.91 12.12
N ASN A 43 15.94 -6.61 12.35
CA ASN A 43 16.62 -5.48 11.72
C ASN A 43 18.11 -5.80 11.53
N GLU A 44 18.40 -6.66 10.56
CA GLU A 44 19.72 -7.28 10.41
C GLU A 44 20.40 -6.93 9.09
N HIS A 45 21.73 -6.80 9.13
CA HIS A 45 22.55 -6.55 7.96
C HIS A 45 22.88 -7.85 7.21
N LEU A 46 22.89 -7.77 5.88
CA LEU A 46 23.29 -8.90 5.04
C LEU A 46 24.79 -8.85 4.73
N SER A 47 25.41 -10.02 4.63
CA SER A 47 26.86 -10.17 4.41
C SER A 47 27.35 -9.52 3.12
N GLU A 48 26.57 -9.63 2.03
CA GLU A 48 26.87 -9.03 0.72
C GLU A 48 26.40 -7.57 0.59
N GLY A 49 25.97 -6.97 1.70
CA GLY A 49 25.36 -5.64 1.73
C GLY A 49 23.84 -5.67 1.63
N GLY A 50 23.22 -4.63 2.15
CA GLY A 50 21.77 -4.53 2.31
C GLY A 50 21.28 -4.88 3.72
N MET A 51 19.97 -4.99 3.86
CA MET A 51 19.31 -5.19 5.15
C MET A 51 18.02 -5.98 5.03
N VAL A 52 17.76 -6.87 5.99
CA VAL A 52 16.48 -7.55 6.17
C VAL A 52 15.78 -6.95 7.38
N MET A 53 14.55 -6.48 7.16
CA MET A 53 13.72 -5.89 8.19
C MET A 53 12.37 -6.60 8.26
N TYR A 54 11.97 -7.02 9.45
CA TYR A 54 10.63 -7.50 9.74
C TYR A 54 10.07 -6.67 10.90
N HIS A 55 9.03 -5.90 10.63
CA HIS A 55 8.45 -5.00 11.64
C HIS A 55 6.94 -4.91 11.47
N LYS A 56 6.25 -4.58 12.55
CA LYS A 56 4.83 -4.24 12.53
C LYS A 56 4.70 -2.71 12.39
N PRO A 57 4.27 -2.18 11.23
CA PRO A 57 4.12 -0.74 11.09
C PRO A 57 3.11 -0.21 12.12
N PRO A 58 3.31 1.00 12.66
CA PRO A 58 2.37 1.59 13.59
C PRO A 58 0.99 1.72 12.94
N SER A 59 -0.06 1.47 13.72
CA SER A 59 -1.42 1.74 13.28
C SER A 59 -1.56 3.24 12.97
N LYS A 60 -2.34 3.55 11.95
CA LYS A 60 -2.55 4.95 11.55
C LYS A 60 -4.00 5.21 11.21
N ASN A 61 -4.46 6.40 11.54
CA ASN A 61 -5.76 6.87 11.11
C ASN A 61 -5.74 7.02 9.59
N LYS A 62 -6.67 6.36 8.94
CA LYS A 62 -6.88 6.48 7.50
C LYS A 62 -8.31 6.91 7.27
N ILE A 63 -8.50 7.80 6.30
CA ILE A 63 -9.84 8.13 5.82
C ILE A 63 -10.40 6.92 5.09
N ASP A 64 -11.55 6.43 5.55
CA ASP A 64 -12.34 5.42 4.86
C ASP A 64 -13.07 6.06 3.68
N LYS A 65 -12.84 5.52 2.47
CA LYS A 65 -13.41 6.07 1.25
C LYS A 65 -14.92 5.82 1.14
N SER A 66 -15.40 4.72 1.71
CA SER A 66 -16.83 4.41 1.72
C SER A 66 -17.57 5.41 2.60
N LEU A 67 -17.08 5.63 3.82
CA LEU A 67 -17.66 6.60 4.75
C LEU A 67 -17.56 8.03 4.21
N LEU A 68 -16.46 8.37 3.53
CA LEU A 68 -16.32 9.67 2.87
C LEU A 68 -17.36 9.85 1.76
N ASN A 69 -17.52 8.86 0.89
CA ASN A 69 -18.49 8.92 -0.20
C ASN A 69 -19.92 8.97 0.33
N GLU A 70 -20.23 8.20 1.36
CA GLU A 70 -21.53 8.24 2.03
C GLU A 70 -21.82 9.62 2.63
N LEU A 71 -20.84 10.20 3.34
CA LEU A 71 -20.96 11.55 3.89
C LEU A 71 -21.26 12.59 2.80
N LEU A 72 -20.45 12.60 1.73
CA LEU A 72 -20.62 13.54 0.62
C LEU A 72 -21.95 13.33 -0.12
N PHE A 73 -22.34 12.08 -0.33
CA PHE A 73 -23.59 11.73 -0.97
C PHE A 73 -24.80 12.16 -0.14
N ASN A 74 -24.77 11.95 1.19
CA ASN A 74 -25.82 12.38 2.10
C ASN A 74 -25.95 13.91 2.14
N ILE A 75 -24.85 14.66 2.08
CA ILE A 75 -24.87 16.13 1.97
C ILE A 75 -25.63 16.57 0.71
N ILE A 76 -25.33 15.95 -0.44
CA ILE A 76 -26.00 16.26 -1.72
C ILE A 76 -27.48 15.86 -1.68
N LEU A 77 -27.80 14.67 -1.15
CA LEU A 77 -29.18 14.19 -1.03
C LEU A 77 -30.03 15.09 -0.14
N ASN A 78 -29.50 15.52 1.00
CA ASN A 78 -30.21 16.40 1.92
C ASN A 78 -30.46 17.78 1.30
N PHE A 79 -29.49 18.30 0.54
CA PHE A 79 -29.67 19.53 -0.24
C PHE A 79 -30.80 19.40 -1.27
N ASN A 80 -30.83 18.29 -2.00
CA ASN A 80 -31.85 18.06 -3.04
C ASN A 80 -33.25 17.79 -2.49
N LYS A 81 -33.38 17.34 -1.24
CA LYS A 81 -34.68 17.09 -0.61
C LYS A 81 -35.38 18.38 -0.18
N ASP A 82 -34.65 19.31 0.44
CA ASP A 82 -35.21 20.57 0.94
C ASP A 82 -34.28 21.75 0.65
N PRO A 83 -34.23 22.25 -0.61
CA PRO A 83 -33.27 23.27 -1.05
C PRO A 83 -33.39 24.61 -0.30
N GLU A 84 -34.58 24.91 0.25
CA GLU A 84 -34.83 26.16 0.97
C GLU A 84 -34.33 26.15 2.43
N GLN A 85 -34.10 24.98 3.02
CA GLN A 85 -33.63 24.83 4.40
C GLN A 85 -32.24 24.19 4.50
N ALA A 86 -31.86 23.39 3.51
CA ALA A 86 -30.58 22.69 3.50
C ALA A 86 -29.48 23.61 2.96
N LYS A 87 -28.59 24.04 3.85
CA LYS A 87 -27.36 24.74 3.46
C LYS A 87 -26.25 23.71 3.18
N ILE A 88 -25.59 23.84 2.02
CA ILE A 88 -24.36 23.07 1.76
C ILE A 88 -23.31 23.51 2.80
N PRO A 89 -22.76 22.56 3.60
CA PRO A 89 -21.73 22.88 4.58
C PRO A 89 -20.49 23.48 3.90
N SER A 90 -19.82 24.39 4.58
CA SER A 90 -18.53 24.94 4.16
C SER A 90 -17.45 23.86 4.12
N ASN A 91 -16.37 24.11 3.37
CA ASN A 91 -15.22 23.20 3.31
C ASN A 91 -14.65 22.87 4.70
N LEU A 92 -14.64 23.85 5.62
CA LEU A 92 -14.16 23.64 6.99
C LEU A 92 -15.07 22.68 7.79
N GLU A 93 -16.38 22.79 7.62
CA GLU A 93 -17.35 21.89 8.27
C GLU A 93 -17.26 20.47 7.69
N ILE A 94 -17.03 20.35 6.38
CA ILE A 94 -16.80 19.06 5.72
C ILE A 94 -15.50 18.44 6.23
N GLU A 95 -14.42 19.20 6.33
CA GLU A 95 -13.14 18.71 6.86
C GLU A 95 -13.26 18.20 8.30
N SER A 96 -13.97 18.92 9.17
CA SER A 96 -14.25 18.48 10.54
C SER A 96 -15.05 17.18 10.57
N GLN A 97 -16.11 17.09 9.76
CA GLN A 97 -16.93 15.87 9.68
C GLN A 97 -16.15 14.68 9.13
N ILE A 98 -15.23 14.89 8.18
CA ILE A 98 -14.35 13.82 7.67
C ILE A 98 -13.41 13.34 8.78
N LYS A 99 -12.87 14.26 9.59
CA LYS A 99 -11.99 13.90 10.71
C LYS A 99 -12.73 13.12 11.79
N GLU A 100 -13.98 13.48 12.09
CA GLU A 100 -14.78 12.84 13.13
C GLU A 100 -15.42 11.52 12.69
N LYS A 101 -15.99 11.48 11.47
CA LYS A 101 -16.89 10.40 11.04
C LYS A 101 -16.27 9.43 10.04
N CYS A 102 -15.21 9.83 9.35
CA CYS A 102 -14.63 9.04 8.26
C CYS A 102 -13.23 8.48 8.59
N GLN A 103 -12.74 8.65 9.82
CA GLN A 103 -11.46 8.08 10.22
C GLN A 103 -11.64 6.66 10.78
N VAL A 104 -10.84 5.74 10.26
CA VAL A 104 -10.70 4.39 10.79
C VAL A 104 -9.25 4.13 11.18
N ILE A 105 -9.06 3.45 12.32
CA ILE A 105 -7.75 2.99 12.74
C ILE A 105 -7.40 1.80 11.84
N LYS A 106 -6.39 1.98 10.98
CA LYS A 106 -5.88 0.88 10.17
C LYS A 106 -4.72 0.22 10.89
N GLU A 107 -4.94 -0.99 11.38
CA GLU A 107 -3.87 -1.87 11.83
C GLU A 107 -3.15 -2.46 10.61
N PHE A 108 -1.82 -2.41 10.64
CA PHE A 108 -1.00 -3.03 9.60
C PHE A 108 -0.55 -4.41 10.07
N LYS A 109 -0.49 -5.32 9.09
CA LYS A 109 0.16 -6.62 9.28
C LYS A 109 1.67 -6.40 9.36
N TRP A 110 2.33 -7.33 10.04
CA TRP A 110 3.78 -7.47 9.97
C TRP A 110 4.26 -7.50 8.52
N LYS A 111 5.41 -6.87 8.29
CA LYS A 111 5.95 -6.68 6.94
C LYS A 111 7.43 -7.03 6.89
N LEU A 112 7.76 -7.98 6.04
CA LEU A 112 9.14 -8.29 5.65
C LEU A 112 9.58 -7.37 4.49
N THR A 113 10.71 -6.70 4.66
CA THR A 113 11.30 -5.79 3.68
C THR A 113 12.79 -6.09 3.55
N ILE A 114 13.27 -6.21 2.32
CA ILE A 114 14.70 -6.34 2.00
C ILE A 114 15.11 -5.06 1.28
N LYS A 115 16.16 -4.39 1.77
CA LYS A 115 16.77 -3.24 1.09
C LYS A 115 18.13 -3.67 0.54
N SER A 116 18.32 -3.55 -0.77
CA SER A 116 19.66 -3.61 -1.37
C SER A 116 20.35 -2.25 -1.18
N LYS A 117 21.69 -2.28 -1.13
CA LYS A 117 22.52 -1.08 -1.11
C LYS A 117 22.51 -0.38 -2.46
#